data_AF-A0A317HC44-F1
#
_entry.id   AF-A0A317HC44-F1
#
_cell.length_a   1.000
_cell.length_b   1.000
_cell.length_c   1.000
_cell.angle_alpha   90.00
_cell.angle_beta   90.00
_cell.angle_gamma   90.00
#
_symmetry.space_group_name_H-M   'P 1'
#
loop_
_entity.id
_entity.type
_entity.pdbx_description
1 polymer ?
#
loop_
_entity_poly.entity_id
_entity_poly.type
_entity_poly.pdbx_seq_one_letter_code
_entity_poly.pdbx_strand_id
1 'polypeptide(L)'
;MAKARGLRAEYAMKLIFVDVEATGRSPVTGTMTEFGAVDYKTRQTFHGLIWEGHPAEDNPAVSIITGNLVTPLEDVMASFTRWLDRLGKERPIFVSDNPAYDYQWINAAFDVSGMENPFGHSARRISDFWAGLERNWSETQSWKRFRRTPHDHNPVNDAIGNVEAFEHIMHEILKSPA
;
A
#
# COMPACT_ATOMS: atom_id res chain seq x y z
N MET A 1 28.30 -11.51 23.69
CA MET A 1 28.33 -10.08 23.32
C MET A 1 27.92 -9.94 21.86
N ALA A 2 26.62 -9.82 21.59
CA ALA A 2 26.13 -9.47 20.27
C ALA A 2 26.35 -7.96 20.09
N LYS A 3 27.34 -7.61 19.27
CA LYS A 3 27.62 -6.22 18.89
C LYS A 3 26.34 -5.61 18.35
N ALA A 4 25.93 -4.47 18.90
CA ALA A 4 24.84 -3.66 18.41
C ALA A 4 24.97 -3.49 16.87
N ARG A 5 24.17 -4.25 16.12
CA ARG A 5 23.79 -3.92 14.74
C ARG A 5 22.84 -2.72 14.83
N GLY A 6 23.33 -1.62 15.40
CA GLY A 6 22.55 -0.42 15.63
C GLY A 6 22.12 0.17 14.29
N LEU A 7 20.81 0.39 14.15
CA LEU A 7 20.11 1.39 13.34
C LEU A 7 20.48 1.60 11.85
N ARG A 8 21.52 0.98 11.30
CA ARG A 8 21.98 1.23 9.92
C ARG A 8 21.04 0.70 8.84
N ALA A 9 20.16 -0.25 9.19
CA ALA A 9 19.18 -0.80 8.26
C ALA A 9 17.98 0.14 8.00
N GLU A 10 17.80 1.17 8.84
CA GLU A 10 16.72 2.14 8.73
C GLU A 10 16.87 3.07 7.51
N TYR A 11 18.04 3.08 6.86
CA TYR A 11 18.42 4.05 5.85
C TYR A 11 18.35 3.60 4.38
N ALA A 12 17.86 2.40 4.04
CA ALA A 12 17.94 1.91 2.65
C ALA A 12 16.67 1.28 2.06
N MET A 13 15.54 1.28 2.77
CA MET A 13 14.31 0.66 2.26
C MET A 13 13.32 1.73 1.80
N LYS A 14 13.04 1.74 0.49
CA LYS A 14 11.96 2.53 -0.10
C LYS A 14 10.64 1.79 0.06
N LEU A 15 10.06 1.84 1.26
CA LEU A 15 8.78 1.21 1.57
C LEU A 15 7.64 2.07 1.03
N ILE A 16 6.85 1.51 0.12
CA ILE A 16 5.68 2.16 -0.47
C ILE A 16 4.45 1.42 0.02
N PHE A 17 3.66 2.10 0.83
CA PHE A 17 2.38 1.62 1.33
C PHE A 17 1.34 1.87 0.25
N VAL A 18 0.61 0.84 -0.15
CA VAL A 18 -0.36 0.92 -1.25
C VAL A 18 -1.68 0.34 -0.80
N ASP A 19 -2.76 0.98 -1.23
CA ASP A 19 -4.14 0.54 -1.06
C ASP A 19 -4.90 0.75 -2.38
N VAL A 20 -5.77 -0.20 -2.74
CA VAL A 20 -6.45 -0.24 -4.05
C VAL A 20 -7.97 -0.34 -3.87
N GLU A 21 -8.67 0.51 -4.60
CA GLU A 21 -10.11 0.44 -4.79
C GLU A 21 -10.45 -0.11 -6.18
N ALA A 22 -11.42 -1.03 -6.24
CA ALA A 22 -11.82 -1.69 -7.46
C ALA A 22 -13.28 -2.17 -7.41
N THR A 23 -13.86 -2.38 -8.59
CA THR A 23 -15.24 -2.86 -8.74
C THR A 23 -15.41 -4.37 -8.52
N GLY A 24 -14.31 -5.11 -8.36
CA GLY A 24 -14.34 -6.56 -8.29
C GLY A 24 -13.20 -7.16 -7.46
N ARG A 25 -13.17 -8.50 -7.37
CA ARG A 25 -12.21 -9.21 -6.51
C ARG A 25 -10.84 -9.41 -7.14
N SER A 26 -10.73 -9.25 -8.45
CA SER A 26 -9.52 -9.49 -9.22
C SER A 26 -9.59 -8.77 -10.57
N PRO A 27 -8.43 -8.58 -11.24
CA PRO A 27 -8.35 -8.04 -12.61
C PRO A 27 -9.16 -8.80 -13.66
N VAL A 28 -9.53 -10.05 -13.40
CA VAL A 28 -10.36 -10.87 -14.32
C VAL A 28 -11.83 -10.51 -14.24
N THR A 29 -12.29 -10.08 -13.06
CA THR A 29 -13.71 -9.97 -12.72
C THR A 29 -14.18 -8.54 -12.47
N GLY A 30 -13.30 -7.55 -12.59
CA GLY A 30 -13.63 -6.16 -12.32
C GLY A 30 -12.61 -5.20 -12.89
N THR A 31 -12.70 -3.95 -12.45
CA THR A 31 -11.87 -2.84 -12.92
C THR A 31 -11.29 -2.10 -11.72
N MET A 32 -9.98 -1.84 -11.73
CA MET A 32 -9.35 -0.95 -10.75
C MET A 32 -9.82 0.49 -11.01
N THR A 33 -10.40 1.13 -10.00
CA THR A 33 -10.94 2.49 -10.11
C THR A 33 -9.92 3.53 -9.68
N GLU A 34 -9.24 3.26 -8.57
CA GLU A 34 -8.20 4.13 -8.04
C GLU A 34 -7.25 3.38 -7.08
N PHE A 35 -6.09 3.96 -6.83
CA PHE A 35 -5.20 3.49 -5.78
C PHE A 35 -4.45 4.65 -5.12
N GLY A 36 -4.09 4.45 -3.86
CA GLY A 36 -3.29 5.36 -3.07
C GLY A 36 -1.94 4.73 -2.80
N ALA A 37 -0.88 5.54 -2.86
CA ALA A 37 0.45 5.12 -2.45
C ALA A 37 1.11 6.17 -1.56
N VAL A 38 1.85 5.73 -0.54
CA VAL A 38 2.54 6.59 0.41
C VAL A 38 3.97 6.08 0.62
N ASP A 39 4.94 6.96 0.43
CA ASP A 39 6.32 6.68 0.80
C ASP A 39 6.51 6.81 2.32
N TYR A 40 7.00 5.75 2.96
CA TYR A 40 7.19 5.71 4.41
C TYR A 40 8.11 6.83 4.92
N LYS A 41 9.18 7.11 4.18
CA LYS A 41 10.25 8.01 4.62
C LYS A 41 9.86 9.49 4.51
N THR A 42 9.35 9.89 3.35
CA THR A 42 9.04 11.29 3.03
C THR A 42 7.60 11.67 3.30
N ARG A 43 6.71 10.68 3.47
CA ARG A 43 5.25 10.85 3.56
C ARG A 43 4.62 11.49 2.34
N GLN A 44 5.35 11.56 1.24
CA GLN A 44 4.77 11.93 -0.04
C GLN A 44 3.73 10.89 -0.43
N THR A 45 2.63 11.37 -1.00
CA THR A 45 1.53 10.55 -1.48
C THR A 45 1.48 10.56 -3.00
N PHE A 46 0.83 9.55 -3.55
CA PHE A 46 0.42 9.46 -4.95
C PHE A 46 -1.00 8.93 -4.99
N HIS A 47 -1.83 9.56 -5.81
CA HIS A 47 -3.20 9.12 -6.06
C HIS A 47 -3.31 8.76 -7.54
N GLY A 48 -3.49 7.48 -7.82
CA GLY A 48 -3.76 6.99 -9.16
C GLY A 48 -5.26 6.88 -9.40
N LEU A 49 -5.89 7.98 -9.82
CA LEU A 49 -7.32 8.02 -10.12
C LEU A 49 -7.56 7.68 -11.59
N ILE A 50 -8.26 6.58 -11.87
CA ILE A 50 -8.54 6.10 -13.23
C ILE A 50 -9.99 6.39 -13.60
N TRP A 51 -10.93 6.09 -12.71
CA TRP A 51 -12.37 6.24 -12.94
C TRP A 51 -13.03 7.06 -11.83
N GLU A 52 -14.04 7.85 -12.19
CA GLU A 52 -14.93 8.45 -11.18
C GLU A 52 -15.81 7.37 -10.57
N GLY A 53 -15.81 7.28 -9.25
CA GLY A 53 -16.61 6.31 -8.52
C GLY A 53 -16.77 6.64 -7.04
N HIS A 54 -17.49 5.76 -6.36
CA HIS A 54 -17.64 5.80 -4.90
C HIS A 54 -17.85 4.38 -4.35
N PRO A 55 -17.61 4.15 -3.04
CA PRO A 55 -17.90 2.88 -2.39
C PRO A 55 -19.38 2.51 -2.47
N ALA A 56 -19.70 1.24 -2.74
CA ALA A 56 -21.09 0.76 -2.73
C ALA A 56 -21.73 0.89 -1.34
N GLU A 57 -22.99 1.30 -1.27
CA GLU A 57 -23.71 1.50 -0.01
C GLU A 57 -23.84 0.22 0.83
N ASP A 58 -24.04 -0.92 0.17
CA ASP A 58 -24.26 -2.23 0.79
C ASP A 58 -22.95 -2.97 1.10
N ASN A 59 -21.88 -2.67 0.37
CA ASN A 59 -20.55 -3.21 0.60
C ASN A 59 -19.47 -2.19 0.21
N PRO A 60 -19.04 -1.32 1.14
CA PRO A 60 -18.05 -0.28 0.86
C PRO A 60 -16.70 -0.78 0.36
N ALA A 61 -16.37 -2.06 0.54
CA ALA A 61 -15.16 -2.67 -0.03
C ALA A 61 -15.24 -2.94 -1.55
N VAL A 62 -16.35 -2.54 -2.20
CA VAL A 62 -16.54 -2.62 -3.65
C VAL A 62 -16.83 -1.22 -4.17
N SER A 63 -16.04 -0.77 -5.14
CA SER A 63 -16.27 0.52 -5.79
C SER A 63 -17.32 0.42 -6.88
N ILE A 64 -18.13 1.46 -7.03
CA ILE A 64 -19.07 1.65 -8.14
C ILE A 64 -18.51 2.76 -9.03
N ILE A 65 -18.32 2.47 -10.32
CA ILE A 65 -17.99 3.49 -11.32
C ILE A 65 -19.28 4.25 -11.64
N THR A 66 -19.26 5.56 -11.45
CA THR A 66 -20.44 6.43 -11.65
C THR A 66 -20.30 7.45 -12.75
N GLY A 67 -19.09 7.64 -13.24
CA GLY A 67 -18.79 8.65 -14.22
C GLY A 67 -17.80 8.17 -15.27
N ASN A 68 -17.05 9.12 -15.80
CA ASN A 68 -16.16 8.88 -16.92
C ASN A 68 -14.79 8.39 -16.47
N LEU A 69 -14.02 7.91 -17.45
CA LEU A 69 -12.58 7.75 -17.32
C LEU A 69 -11.96 9.11 -16.99
N VAL A 70 -11.26 9.20 -15.87
CA VAL A 70 -10.58 10.42 -15.41
C VAL A 70 -9.20 10.53 -16.03
N THR A 71 -8.42 9.45 -15.96
CA THR A 71 -7.07 9.39 -16.54
C THR A 71 -6.84 8.00 -17.11
N PRO A 72 -6.35 7.86 -18.36
CA PRO A 72 -6.01 6.57 -18.94
C PRO A 72 -5.05 5.77 -18.04
N LEU A 73 -5.27 4.46 -17.93
CA LEU A 73 -4.48 3.59 -17.06
C LEU A 73 -2.97 3.73 -17.33
N GLU A 74 -2.59 3.75 -18.61
CA GLU A 74 -1.20 3.91 -19.05
C GLU A 74 -0.56 5.22 -18.53
N ASP A 75 -1.31 6.33 -18.54
CA ASP A 75 -0.85 7.63 -18.06
C ASP A 75 -0.69 7.64 -16.54
N VAL A 76 -1.60 6.98 -15.82
CA VAL A 76 -1.52 6.77 -14.37
C VAL A 76 -0.28 5.95 -14.02
N MET A 77 -0.06 4.81 -14.68
CA MET A 77 1.08 3.93 -14.41
C MET A 77 2.43 4.58 -14.80
N ALA A 78 2.47 5.35 -15.89
CA ALA A 78 3.63 6.15 -16.26
C ALA A 78 3.92 7.25 -15.23
N SER A 79 2.89 7.92 -14.72
CA SER A 79 3.03 8.93 -13.67
C SER A 79 3.48 8.33 -12.35
N PHE A 80 2.97 7.15 -12.01
CA PHE A 80 3.35 6.43 -10.80
C PHE A 80 4.82 5.99 -10.85
N THR A 81 5.29 5.48 -11.99
CA THR A 81 6.71 5.15 -12.21
C THR A 81 7.60 6.37 -12.02
N ARG A 82 7.25 7.51 -12.65
CA ARG A 82 7.99 8.76 -12.47
C ARG A 82 7.99 9.25 -11.02
N TRP A 83 6.90 9.05 -10.29
CA TRP A 83 6.83 9.38 -8.87
C TRP A 83 7.78 8.49 -8.05
N LEU A 84 7.76 7.17 -8.26
CA LEU A 84 8.67 6.23 -7.60
C LEU A 84 10.15 6.55 -7.86
N ASP A 85 10.50 6.98 -9.06
CA ASP A 85 11.88 7.36 -9.43
C ASP A 85 12.35 8.61 -8.70
N ARG A 86 11.46 9.59 -8.49
CA ARG A 86 11.79 10.83 -7.76
C ARG A 86 12.03 10.61 -6.27
N LEU A 87 11.49 9.53 -5.69
CA LEU A 87 11.68 9.20 -4.28
C LEU A 87 13.08 8.65 -3.96
N GLY A 88 13.78 8.09 -4.95
CA GLY A 88 15.10 7.49 -4.76
C GLY A 88 15.40 6.36 -5.74
N LYS A 89 16.68 6.01 -5.86
CA LYS A 89 17.19 4.99 -6.80
C LYS A 89 17.03 3.56 -6.29
N GLU A 90 16.72 3.40 -5.01
CA GLU A 90 16.47 2.11 -4.39
C GLU A 90 15.22 1.47 -4.98
N ARG A 91 15.24 0.14 -5.12
CA ARG A 91 14.06 -0.61 -5.55
C ARG A 91 12.92 -0.41 -4.53
N PRO A 92 11.71 0.00 -4.97
CA PRO A 92 10.58 0.13 -4.08
C PRO A 92 10.14 -1.24 -3.56
N ILE A 93 9.71 -1.28 -2.30
CA ILE A 93 9.13 -2.45 -1.65
C ILE A 93 7.64 -2.16 -1.42
N PHE A 94 6.79 -3.01 -1.99
CA PHE A 94 5.35 -2.92 -1.83
C PHE A 94 4.94 -3.33 -0.42
N VAL A 95 4.15 -2.51 0.26
CA VAL A 95 3.61 -2.78 1.60
C VAL A 95 2.10 -2.54 1.59
N SER A 96 1.33 -3.44 2.21
CA SER A 96 -0.12 -3.34 2.34
C SER A 96 -0.59 -4.18 3.54
N ASP A 97 -1.82 -3.98 4.05
CA ASP A 97 -2.45 -4.91 5.00
C ASP A 97 -3.08 -6.17 4.38
N ASN A 98 -3.41 -6.09 3.10
CA ASN A 98 -4.04 -7.09 2.25
C ASN A 98 -3.25 -7.29 0.92
N PRO A 99 -1.92 -7.46 0.94
CA PRO A 99 -1.09 -7.31 -0.26
C PRO A 99 -1.42 -8.27 -1.39
N ALA A 100 -2.00 -9.45 -1.11
CA ALA A 100 -2.47 -10.35 -2.17
C ALA A 100 -3.52 -9.70 -3.07
N TYR A 101 -4.35 -8.81 -2.53
CA TYR A 101 -5.39 -8.07 -3.24
C TYR A 101 -4.83 -6.84 -3.97
N ASP A 102 -4.09 -5.96 -3.28
CA ASP A 102 -3.61 -4.73 -3.93
C ASP A 102 -2.53 -5.01 -4.97
N TYR A 103 -1.63 -5.96 -4.66
CA TYR A 103 -0.54 -6.29 -5.56
C TYR A 103 -1.04 -6.90 -6.88
N GLN A 104 -2.06 -7.77 -6.87
CA GLN A 104 -2.58 -8.33 -8.14
C GLN A 104 -3.11 -7.24 -9.06
N TRP A 105 -3.74 -6.20 -8.51
CA TRP A 105 -4.28 -5.07 -9.27
C TRP A 105 -3.17 -4.20 -9.83
N ILE A 106 -2.20 -3.81 -9.00
CA ILE A 106 -1.05 -3.01 -9.43
C ILE A 106 -0.20 -3.78 -10.45
N ASN A 107 0.00 -5.08 -10.25
CA ASN A 107 0.75 -5.92 -11.18
C ASN A 107 0.03 -6.03 -12.54
N ALA A 108 -1.28 -6.28 -12.53
CA ALA A 108 -2.08 -6.31 -13.76
C ALA A 108 -2.11 -4.95 -14.46
N ALA A 109 -2.16 -3.85 -13.70
CA ALA A 109 -2.15 -2.50 -14.27
C ALA A 109 -0.84 -2.18 -15.01
N PHE A 110 0.31 -2.56 -14.44
CA PHE A 110 1.59 -2.45 -15.14
C PHE A 110 1.65 -3.34 -16.39
N ASP A 111 1.20 -4.59 -16.29
CA ASP A 111 1.19 -5.55 -17.40
C ASP A 111 0.30 -5.07 -18.57
N VAL A 112 -0.93 -4.64 -18.28
CA VAL A 112 -1.86 -4.09 -19.27
C VAL A 112 -1.32 -2.81 -19.92
N SER A 113 -0.55 -2.02 -19.16
CA SER A 113 0.09 -0.79 -19.68
C SER A 113 1.37 -1.08 -20.47
N GLY A 114 1.80 -2.35 -20.62
CA GLY A 114 3.04 -2.72 -21.29
C GLY A 114 4.30 -2.25 -20.56
N MET A 115 4.22 -2.08 -19.23
CA MET A 115 5.27 -1.52 -18.39
C MET A 115 5.80 -2.57 -17.40
N GLU A 116 7.09 -2.51 -17.09
CA GLU A 116 7.67 -3.37 -16.05
C GLU A 116 7.18 -2.96 -14.66
N ASN A 117 6.71 -3.92 -13.87
CA ASN A 117 6.31 -3.67 -12.48
C ASN A 117 7.55 -3.41 -11.59
N PRO A 118 7.75 -2.18 -11.06
CA PRO A 118 8.95 -1.81 -10.31
C PRO A 118 9.07 -2.52 -8.96
N PHE A 119 7.98 -3.08 -8.44
CA PHE A 119 7.98 -3.83 -7.19
C PHE A 119 8.47 -5.28 -7.37
N GLY A 120 8.46 -5.80 -8.61
CA GLY A 120 8.60 -7.23 -8.92
C GLY A 120 7.63 -8.10 -8.13
N HIS A 121 7.94 -9.37 -7.86
CA HIS A 121 6.95 -10.39 -7.43
C HIS A 121 6.75 -10.56 -5.90
N SER A 122 7.00 -9.54 -5.08
CA SER A 122 6.89 -9.67 -3.63
C SER A 122 6.37 -8.41 -2.96
N ALA A 123 5.59 -8.61 -1.91
CA ALA A 123 5.06 -7.55 -1.05
C ALA A 123 5.32 -7.88 0.44
N ARG A 124 5.13 -6.89 1.31
CA ARG A 124 5.14 -7.04 2.76
C ARG A 124 3.74 -6.83 3.29
N ARG A 125 3.32 -7.72 4.19
CA ARG A 125 2.03 -7.64 4.87
C ARG A 125 2.22 -7.11 6.29
N ILE A 126 1.61 -5.97 6.61
CA ILE A 126 1.68 -5.37 7.96
C ILE A 126 1.18 -6.36 9.01
N SER A 127 0.07 -7.04 8.70
CA SER A 127 -0.55 -8.05 9.57
C SER A 127 0.37 -9.23 9.90
N ASP A 128 1.22 -9.68 8.97
CA ASP A 128 2.14 -10.81 9.23
C ASP A 128 3.31 -10.36 10.10
N PHE A 129 3.76 -9.11 9.92
CA PHE A 129 4.77 -8.52 10.80
C PHE A 129 4.23 -8.42 12.23
N TRP A 130 3.01 -7.91 12.40
CA TRP A 130 2.34 -7.83 13.70
C TRP A 130 2.11 -9.19 14.35
N ALA A 131 1.57 -10.17 13.60
CA ALA A 131 1.39 -11.54 14.07
C ALA A 131 2.70 -12.15 14.61
N GLY A 132 3.82 -11.85 13.95
CA GLY A 132 5.15 -12.27 14.37
C GLY A 132 5.60 -11.64 15.71
N LEU A 133 5.32 -10.36 15.92
CA LEU A 133 5.62 -9.65 17.18
C LEU A 133 4.80 -10.21 18.34
N GLU A 134 3.51 -10.44 18.10
CA GLU A 134 2.58 -11.02 19.09
C GLU A 134 2.79 -12.53 19.28
N ARG A 135 3.67 -13.15 18.48
CA ARG A 135 3.88 -14.61 18.43
C ARG A 135 2.58 -15.39 18.27
N ASN A 136 1.62 -14.78 17.57
CA ASN A 136 0.29 -15.32 17.37
C ASN A 136 -0.11 -15.16 15.90
N TRP A 137 -0.03 -16.26 15.15
CA TRP A 137 -0.35 -16.28 13.71
C TRP A 137 -1.79 -15.90 13.38
N SER A 138 -2.74 -16.03 14.32
CA SER A 138 -4.11 -15.58 14.09
C SER A 138 -4.31 -14.09 14.32
N GLU A 139 -3.36 -13.41 14.98
CA GLU A 139 -3.46 -11.99 15.28
C GLU A 139 -3.07 -11.14 14.08
N THR A 140 -4.08 -10.73 13.31
CA THR A 140 -3.91 -9.99 12.05
C THR A 140 -4.64 -8.65 12.01
N GLN A 141 -5.33 -8.28 13.09
CA GLN A 141 -6.31 -7.18 13.07
C GLN A 141 -6.03 -6.11 14.11
N SER A 142 -5.53 -6.47 15.29
CA SER A 142 -5.49 -5.55 16.42
C SER A 142 -4.51 -4.39 16.22
N TRP A 143 -3.53 -4.53 15.32
CA TRP A 143 -2.67 -3.42 14.90
C TRP A 143 -3.42 -2.26 14.21
N LYS A 144 -4.58 -2.52 13.59
CA LYS A 144 -5.39 -1.49 12.91
C LYS A 144 -5.85 -0.39 13.86
N ARG A 145 -5.90 -0.65 15.17
CA ARG A 145 -6.19 0.35 16.22
C ARG A 145 -5.19 1.51 16.26
N PHE A 146 -4.03 1.34 15.63
CA PHE A 146 -2.98 2.35 15.59
C PHE A 146 -3.09 3.30 14.39
N ARG A 147 -4.05 3.07 13.48
CA ARG A 147 -4.38 4.04 12.42
C ARG A 147 -4.94 5.32 13.08
N ARG A 148 -4.43 6.50 12.73
CA ARG A 148 -5.01 7.78 13.19
C ARG A 148 -5.95 8.34 12.14
N THR A 149 -5.54 8.30 10.88
CA THR A 149 -6.43 8.52 9.73
C THR A 149 -7.47 7.39 9.68
N PRO A 150 -8.77 7.71 9.69
CA PRO A 150 -9.84 6.71 9.58
C PRO A 150 -9.76 5.91 8.27
N HIS A 151 -10.23 4.67 8.32
CA HIS A 151 -10.45 3.88 7.10
C HIS A 151 -11.76 4.34 6.46
N ASP A 152 -11.67 5.05 5.34
CA ASP A 152 -12.81 5.76 4.73
C ASP A 152 -13.03 5.42 3.25
N HIS A 153 -12.33 4.41 2.73
CA HIS A 153 -12.37 4.00 1.32
C HIS A 153 -11.91 5.09 0.35
N ASN A 154 -11.15 6.06 0.85
CA ASN A 154 -10.21 6.81 0.03
C ASN A 154 -8.85 6.12 0.14
N PRO A 155 -8.29 5.58 -0.96
CA PRO A 155 -7.13 4.73 -0.86
C PRO A 155 -5.86 5.49 -0.42
N VAL A 156 -5.82 6.82 -0.61
CA VAL A 156 -4.71 7.63 -0.08
C VAL A 156 -4.80 7.74 1.44
N ASN A 157 -5.98 8.00 1.98
CA ASN A 157 -6.20 8.06 3.43
C ASN A 157 -5.93 6.70 4.09
N ASP A 158 -6.35 5.62 3.44
CA ASP A 158 -6.17 4.25 3.91
C ASP A 158 -4.69 3.86 3.92
N ALA A 159 -3.97 4.16 2.84
CA ALA A 159 -2.52 3.99 2.79
C ALA A 159 -1.80 4.86 3.84
N ILE A 160 -2.25 6.11 4.08
CA ILE A 160 -1.72 6.97 5.16
C ILE A 160 -1.93 6.28 6.51
N GLY A 161 -3.15 5.84 6.82
CA GLY A 161 -3.46 5.15 8.08
C GLY A 161 -2.58 3.91 8.29
N ASN A 162 -2.32 3.16 7.22
CA ASN A 162 -1.38 2.03 7.23
C ASN A 162 0.06 2.46 7.58
N VAL A 163 0.54 3.57 7.02
CA VAL A 163 1.87 4.11 7.34
C VAL A 163 1.96 4.54 8.81
N GLU A 164 0.93 5.21 9.33
CA GLU A 164 0.88 5.67 10.73
C GLU A 164 0.87 4.50 11.72
N ALA A 165 0.06 3.48 11.44
CA ALA A 165 0.00 2.30 12.28
C ALA A 165 1.35 1.56 12.27
N PHE A 166 1.98 1.43 11.09
CA PHE A 166 3.30 0.81 10.98
C PHE A 166 4.38 1.61 11.73
N GLU A 167 4.41 2.94 11.60
CA GLU A 167 5.32 3.81 12.35
C GLU A 167 5.15 3.64 13.86
N HIS A 168 3.90 3.57 14.34
CA HIS A 168 3.63 3.32 15.75
C HIS A 168 4.24 1.99 16.22
N ILE A 169 4.00 0.90 15.48
CA ILE A 169 4.55 -0.44 15.79
C ILE A 169 6.09 -0.38 15.82
N MET A 170 6.71 0.27 14.84
CA MET A 170 8.17 0.42 14.79
C MET A 170 8.72 1.19 15.99
N HIS A 171 8.05 2.27 16.42
CA HIS A 171 8.44 3.01 17.62
C HIS A 171 8.32 2.19 18.91
N GLU A 172 7.28 1.37 19.07
CA GLU A 172 7.12 0.50 20.24
C GLU A 172 8.21 -0.58 20.32
N ILE A 173 8.60 -1.16 19.18
CA ILE A 173 9.72 -2.12 19.10
C ILE A 173 11.05 -1.44 19.49
N LEU A 174 11.32 -0.24 18.95
CA LEU A 174 12.60 0.45 19.17
C LEU A 174 12.77 0.95 20.62
N LYS A 175 11.67 1.15 21.36
CA LYS A 175 11.70 1.54 22.78
C LYS A 175 11.80 0.36 23.74
N SER A 176 11.47 -0.85 23.29
CA SER A 176 11.52 -2.05 24.12
C SER A 176 12.98 -2.52 24.27
N PRO A 177 13.57 -2.56 25.48
CA PRO A 177 14.90 -3.14 25.65
C PRO A 177 14.86 -4.62 25.26
N ALA A 178 15.81 -5.03 24.42
CA ALA A 178 15.96 -6.38 23.89
C ALA A 178 16.16 -7.44 24.99
#